data_AF-A0A382H9E5-F1
#
_entry.id   AF-A0A382H9E5-F1
#
_cell.length_a   1.000
_cell.length_b   1.000
_cell.length_c   1.000
_cell.angle_alpha   90.00
_cell.angle_beta   90.00
_cell.angle_gamma   90.00
#
_symmetry.space_group_name_H-M   'P 1'
#
loop_
_entity.id
_entity.type
_entity.pdbx_description
1 polymer ?
#
loop_
_entity_poly.entity_id
_entity_poly.type
_entity_poly.pdbx_seq_one_letter_code
_entity_poly.pdbx_strand_id
1 'polypeptide(L)'
;MQSLIQPFNVLLPMLYGMALICYGIYLSNGNEQSGKWAPNILLTALVIHLFYFIARSNFQYFPITNSFDSLSMVAFSIAMIHIIIERTSGEGKTGAFFISIAFAFQASASMFHVSDIRIHELLTNPIFGIHVF
;
A
#
# COMPACT_ATOMS: atom_id res chain seq x y z
N MET A 1 -7.43 -5.70 -20.52
CA MET A 1 -6.36 -5.08 -19.72
C MET A 1 -6.81 -4.75 -18.29
N GLN A 2 -8.02 -4.21 -18.06
CA GLN A 2 -8.59 -4.08 -16.70
C GLN A 2 -8.59 -5.39 -15.90
N SER A 3 -8.77 -6.55 -16.56
CA SER A 3 -8.76 -7.87 -15.92
C SER A 3 -7.48 -8.24 -15.16
N LEU A 4 -6.32 -7.63 -15.47
CA LEU A 4 -5.06 -7.91 -14.76
C LEU A 4 -4.90 -7.06 -13.50
N ILE A 5 -5.55 -5.90 -13.42
CA ILE A 5 -5.44 -4.94 -12.31
C ILE A 5 -6.56 -5.16 -11.28
N GLN A 6 -7.74 -5.59 -11.73
CA GLN A 6 -8.89 -5.91 -10.88
C GLN A 6 -8.56 -6.84 -9.67
N PRO A 7 -7.77 -7.92 -9.83
CA PRO A 7 -7.38 -8.75 -8.69
C PRO A 7 -6.59 -7.98 -7.63
N PHE A 8 -5.70 -7.06 -8.04
CA PHE A 8 -4.89 -6.27 -7.10
C PHE A 8 -5.74 -5.30 -6.27
N ASN A 9 -6.82 -4.76 -6.85
CA ASN A 9 -7.72 -3.84 -6.16
C ASN A 9 -8.46 -4.51 -4.98
N VAL A 10 -8.64 -5.82 -5.03
CA VAL A 10 -9.23 -6.60 -3.93
C VAL A 10 -8.12 -7.16 -3.02
N LEU A 11 -7.06 -7.68 -3.63
CA LEU A 11 -5.99 -8.37 -2.92
C LEU A 11 -5.18 -7.42 -2.02
N LEU A 12 -4.88 -6.21 -2.47
CA LEU A 12 -4.10 -5.24 -1.71
C LEU A 12 -4.80 -4.82 -0.40
N PRO A 13 -6.03 -4.26 -0.42
CA PRO A 13 -6.69 -3.88 0.82
C PRO A 13 -6.94 -5.10 1.72
N MET A 14 -7.18 -6.28 1.16
CA MET A 14 -7.30 -7.53 1.94
C MET A 14 -6.01 -7.86 2.69
N LEU A 15 -4.84 -7.80 2.03
CA LEU A 15 -3.55 -8.05 2.67
C LEU A 15 -3.19 -7.01 3.73
N TYR A 16 -3.45 -5.73 3.47
CA TYR A 16 -3.28 -4.67 4.47
C TYR A 16 -4.23 -4.87 5.66
N GLY A 17 -5.47 -5.29 5.43
CA GLY A 17 -6.43 -5.62 6.47
C GLY A 17 -5.99 -6.82 7.31
N MET A 18 -5.47 -7.88 6.68
CA MET A 18 -4.90 -9.04 7.39
C MET A 18 -3.70 -8.64 8.26
N ALA A 19 -2.77 -7.83 7.72
CA ALA A 19 -1.65 -7.29 8.48
C ALA A 19 -2.14 -6.47 9.69
N LEU A 20 -3.12 -5.58 9.47
CA LEU A 20 -3.72 -4.76 10.53
C LEU A 20 -4.31 -5.62 11.66
N ILE A 21 -5.05 -6.69 11.32
CA ILE A 21 -5.60 -7.61 12.32
C ILE A 21 -4.49 -8.27 13.13
N CYS A 22 -3.42 -8.75 12.47
CA CYS A 22 -2.29 -9.37 13.16
C CYS A 22 -1.57 -8.37 14.09
N TYR A 23 -1.31 -7.14 13.64
CA TYR A 23 -0.73 -6.09 14.48
C TYR A 23 -1.67 -5.70 15.63
N GLY A 24 -2.98 -5.64 15.40
CA GLY A 24 -3.97 -5.35 16.44
C GLY A 24 -4.02 -6.43 17.52
N ILE A 25 -3.97 -7.71 17.13
CA ILE A 25 -3.89 -8.83 18.06
C ILE A 25 -2.56 -8.79 18.84
N TYR A 26 -1.46 -8.48 18.17
CA TYR A 26 -0.15 -8.34 18.81
C TYR A 26 -0.14 -7.22 19.85
N LEU A 27 -0.76 -6.07 19.53
CA LEU A 27 -0.90 -4.94 20.45
C LEU A 27 -1.78 -5.28 21.66
N SER A 28 -2.92 -5.95 21.46
CA SER A 28 -3.87 -6.27 22.53
C SER A 28 -3.37 -7.35 23.48
N ASN A 29 -2.89 -8.47 22.93
CA ASN A 29 -2.66 -9.69 23.70
C ASN A 29 -1.17 -9.99 23.90
N GLY A 30 -0.26 -9.20 23.29
CA GLY A 30 1.18 -9.46 23.33
C GLY A 30 1.57 -10.79 22.68
N ASN A 31 0.72 -11.38 21.83
CA ASN A 31 0.94 -12.70 21.26
C ASN A 31 2.14 -12.67 20.31
N GLU A 32 3.25 -13.27 20.74
CA GLU A 32 4.51 -13.33 19.98
C GLU A 32 4.34 -13.95 18.59
N GLN A 33 3.40 -14.88 18.43
CA GLN A 33 3.11 -15.46 17.12
C GLN A 33 2.55 -14.38 16.19
N SER A 34 1.53 -13.63 16.60
CA SER A 34 0.99 -12.53 15.79
C SER A 34 2.06 -11.48 15.46
N GLY A 35 2.97 -11.20 16.40
CA GLY A 35 4.11 -10.31 16.17
C GLY A 35 5.11 -10.81 15.13
N LYS A 36 5.26 -12.13 14.94
CA LYS A 36 6.11 -12.71 13.88
C LYS A 36 5.39 -12.77 12.53
N TRP A 37 4.09 -13.03 12.53
CA TRP A 37 3.29 -13.16 11.30
C TRP A 37 2.94 -11.81 10.68
N ALA A 38 2.66 -10.78 11.49
CA ALA A 38 2.32 -9.44 11.04
C ALA A 38 3.33 -8.84 10.03
N PRO A 39 4.64 -8.77 10.33
CA PRO A 39 5.63 -8.20 9.40
C PRO A 39 5.80 -9.06 8.14
N ASN A 40 5.62 -10.38 8.23
CA ASN A 40 5.72 -11.27 7.06
C ASN A 40 4.54 -11.06 6.09
N ILE A 41 3.32 -10.90 6.63
CA ILE A 41 2.13 -10.57 5.84
C ILE A 41 2.29 -9.18 5.22
N LEU A 42 2.76 -8.20 6.00
CA LEU A 42 3.00 -6.84 5.53
C LEU A 42 4.05 -6.80 4.41
N LEU A 43 5.15 -7.55 4.53
CA LEU A 43 6.17 -7.67 3.49
C LEU A 43 5.57 -8.25 2.20
N THR A 44 4.74 -9.29 2.33
CA THR A 44 4.04 -9.91 1.20
C THR A 44 3.13 -8.88 0.52
N ALA A 45 2.40 -8.09 1.31
CA ALA A 45 1.58 -6.99 0.81
C ALA A 45 2.41 -5.97 0.04
N LEU A 46 3.56 -5.54 0.57
CA LEU A 46 4.46 -4.59 -0.10
C LEU A 46 5.00 -5.13 -1.43
N VAL A 47 5.41 -6.40 -1.47
CA VAL A 47 5.90 -7.03 -2.72
C VAL A 47 4.81 -7.05 -3.78
N ILE A 48 3.59 -7.44 -3.41
CA ILE A 48 2.43 -7.43 -4.32
C ILE A 48 2.06 -6.01 -4.75
N HIS A 49 2.18 -5.03 -3.84
CA HIS A 49 1.93 -3.62 -4.12
C HIS A 49 2.95 -3.04 -5.11
N LEU A 50 4.21 -3.47 -5.02
CA LEU A 50 5.24 -3.10 -5.98
C LEU A 50 4.93 -3.69 -7.37
N PHE A 51 4.49 -4.96 -7.44
CA PHE A 51 4.04 -5.55 -8.70
C PHE A 51 2.84 -4.82 -9.30
N TYR A 52 1.91 -4.35 -8.46
CA TYR A 52 0.80 -3.50 -8.90
C TYR A 52 1.31 -2.20 -9.54
N PHE A 53 2.28 -1.51 -8.93
CA PHE A 53 2.86 -0.30 -9.53
C PHE A 53 3.61 -0.59 -10.84
N ILE A 54 4.37 -1.68 -10.92
CA ILE A 54 5.07 -2.09 -12.16
C ILE A 54 4.06 -2.41 -13.26
N ALA A 55 3.03 -3.22 -12.94
CA ALA A 55 1.97 -3.56 -13.88
C ALA A 55 1.29 -2.29 -14.40
N ARG A 56 1.10 -1.29 -13.53
CA ARG A 56 0.50 0.00 -13.90
C ARG A 56 1.45 0.92 -14.68
N SER A 57 2.75 0.87 -14.42
CA SER A 57 3.78 1.70 -15.09
C SER A 57 4.10 1.23 -16.51
N ASN A 58 3.91 -0.06 -16.84
CA ASN A 58 4.10 -0.58 -18.20
C ASN A 58 3.17 0.07 -19.25
N PHE A 59 2.20 0.89 -18.82
CA PHE A 59 1.27 1.60 -19.69
C PHE A 59 1.70 3.04 -20.04
N GLN A 60 3.01 3.33 -20.11
CA GLN A 60 3.61 4.61 -20.57
C GLN A 60 3.50 5.81 -19.62
N TYR A 61 2.92 5.66 -18.43
CA TYR A 61 2.74 6.74 -17.46
C TYR A 61 3.36 6.41 -16.11
N PHE A 62 3.78 7.44 -15.38
CA PHE A 62 4.13 7.29 -13.97
C PHE A 62 2.89 6.78 -13.23
N PRO A 63 3.00 5.79 -12.31
CA PRO A 63 1.86 5.09 -11.72
C PRO A 63 0.93 5.97 -10.85
N ILE A 64 1.21 7.27 -10.77
CA ILE A 64 0.45 8.28 -10.05
C ILE A 64 -0.25 9.17 -11.08
N THR A 65 -1.46 8.80 -11.48
CA THR A 65 -2.23 9.59 -12.46
C THR A 65 -3.38 10.37 -11.84
N ASN A 66 -3.66 10.15 -10.55
CA ASN A 66 -4.76 10.76 -9.81
C ASN A 66 -4.55 10.72 -8.29
N SER A 67 -5.42 11.40 -7.55
CA SER A 67 -5.36 11.47 -6.09
C SER A 67 -5.46 10.11 -5.39
N PHE A 68 -6.20 9.14 -5.93
CA PHE A 68 -6.31 7.79 -5.36
C PHE A 68 -5.03 6.97 -5.58
N ASP A 69 -4.35 7.15 -6.71
CA ASP A 69 -3.02 6.55 -6.91
C ASP A 69 -2.00 7.15 -5.92
N SER A 70 -2.09 8.45 -5.64
CA SER A 70 -1.29 9.09 -4.59
C SER A 70 -1.58 8.50 -3.21
N LEU A 71 -2.84 8.22 -2.87
CA LEU A 71 -3.19 7.54 -1.60
C LEU A 71 -2.60 6.12 -1.53
N SER A 72 -2.64 5.36 -2.63
CA SER A 72 -2.01 4.04 -2.73
C SER A 72 -0.50 4.14 -2.50
N MET A 73 0.15 5.15 -3.08
CA MET A 73 1.59 5.39 -2.91
C MET A 73 1.94 5.77 -1.47
N VAL A 74 1.15 6.64 -0.83
CA VAL A 74 1.34 6.99 0.58
C VAL A 74 1.14 5.77 1.49
N ALA A 75 0.13 4.93 1.22
CA ALA A 75 -0.09 3.68 1.95
C ALA A 75 1.11 2.73 1.83
N PHE A 76 1.69 2.62 0.64
CA PHE A 76 2.92 1.85 0.41
C PHE A 76 4.10 2.42 1.20
N SER A 77 4.33 3.73 1.14
CA SER A 77 5.42 4.40 1.86
C SER A 77 5.31 4.24 3.38
N ILE A 78 4.12 4.43 3.96
CA ILE A 78 3.89 4.25 5.40
C ILE A 78 4.22 2.81 5.82
N ALA A 79 3.72 1.82 5.08
CA ALA A 79 3.99 0.41 5.39
C ALA A 79 5.46 0.04 5.23
N MET A 80 6.15 0.57 4.21
CA MET A 80 7.57 0.35 4.02
C MET A 80 8.39 1.00 5.14
N ILE A 81 8.11 2.23 5.51
CA ILE A 81 8.81 2.91 6.61
C ILE A 81 8.56 2.14 7.92
N HIS A 82 7.33 1.71 8.15
CA HIS A 82 7.00 0.93 9.34
C HIS A 82 7.81 -0.38 9.41
N ILE A 83 7.89 -1.15 8.32
CA ILE A 83 8.64 -2.42 8.34
C ILE A 83 10.14 -2.21 8.56
N ILE A 84 10.70 -1.09 8.07
CA ILE A 84 12.09 -0.71 8.32
C ILE A 84 12.26 -0.39 9.82
N ILE A 85 11.40 0.48 10.37
CA ILE A 85 11.45 0.88 11.78
C ILE A 85 11.28 -0.34 12.71
N GLU A 86 10.33 -1.22 12.42
CA GLU A 86 10.10 -2.42 13.22
C GLU A 86 11.33 -3.33 13.21
N ARG A 87 11.98 -3.52 12.05
CA ARG A 87 13.20 -4.32 11.93
C ARG A 87 14.40 -3.68 12.64
N THR A 88 14.51 -2.35 12.63
CA THR A 88 15.62 -1.64 13.29
C THR A 88 15.44 -1.54 14.80
N SER A 89 14.21 -1.30 15.25
CA SER A 89 13.89 -1.05 16.66
C SER A 89 13.53 -2.33 17.42
N GLY A 90 13.12 -3.39 16.72
CA GLY A 90 12.62 -4.63 17.32
C GLY A 90 11.23 -4.51 17.95
N GLU A 91 10.60 -3.35 17.85
CA GLU A 91 9.32 -3.03 18.50
C GLU A 91 8.18 -2.94 17.47
N GLY A 92 7.38 -4.02 17.37
CA GLY A 92 6.26 -4.12 16.42
C GLY A 92 4.91 -3.60 16.93
N LYS A 93 4.81 -3.23 18.22
CA LYS A 93 3.51 -2.86 18.84
C LYS A 93 2.90 -1.59 18.23
N THR A 94 3.73 -0.68 17.73
CA THR A 94 3.29 0.55 17.07
C THR A 94 2.69 0.30 15.68
N GLY A 95 2.86 -0.91 15.13
CA GLY A 95 2.39 -1.25 13.79
C GLY A 95 0.90 -1.17 13.61
N ALA A 96 0.10 -1.45 14.64
CA ALA A 96 -1.35 -1.35 14.54
C ALA A 96 -1.79 0.08 14.13
N PHE A 97 -1.13 1.11 14.67
CA PHE A 97 -1.42 2.50 14.35
C PHE A 97 -1.04 2.83 12.90
N PHE A 98 0.22 2.62 12.51
CA PHE A 98 0.69 2.96 11.15
C PHE A 98 -0.03 2.16 10.06
N ILE A 99 -0.25 0.87 10.29
CA ILE A 99 -0.92 0.00 9.32
C ILE A 99 -2.42 0.31 9.23
N SER A 100 -3.05 0.85 10.28
CA SER A 100 -4.44 1.33 10.18
C SER A 100 -4.59 2.49 9.20
N ILE A 101 -3.65 3.45 9.23
CA ILE A 101 -3.63 4.59 8.29
C ILE A 101 -3.36 4.10 6.88
N ALA A 102 -2.38 3.22 6.71
CA ALA A 102 -2.04 2.63 5.41
C ALA A 102 -3.22 1.83 4.83
N PHE A 103 -3.93 1.05 5.65
CA PHE A 103 -5.13 0.34 5.24
C PHE A 103 -6.24 1.30 4.81
N ALA A 104 -6.52 2.35 5.57
CA ALA A 104 -7.55 3.33 5.22
C ALA A 104 -7.27 4.00 3.86
N PHE A 105 -6.02 4.39 3.61
CA PHE A 105 -5.61 4.95 2.33
C PHE A 105 -5.68 3.93 1.19
N GLN A 106 -5.21 2.71 1.39
CA GLN A 106 -5.28 1.66 0.37
C GLN A 106 -6.73 1.25 0.05
N ALA A 107 -7.58 1.12 1.06
CA ALA A 107 -9.00 0.80 0.90
C ALA A 107 -9.71 1.91 0.12
N SER A 108 -9.45 3.17 0.47
CA SER A 108 -10.00 4.32 -0.26
C SER A 108 -9.52 4.33 -1.72
N ALA A 109 -8.23 4.08 -1.96
CA ALA A 109 -7.67 4.00 -3.31
C ALA A 109 -8.33 2.89 -4.14
N SER A 110 -8.66 1.76 -3.52
CA SER A 110 -9.27 0.60 -4.18
C SER A 110 -10.77 0.78 -4.43
N MET A 111 -11.49 1.44 -3.52
CA MET A 111 -12.94 1.68 -3.65
C MET A 111 -13.27 2.69 -4.74
N PHE A 112 -12.47 3.74 -4.87
CA PHE A 112 -12.73 4.84 -5.80
C PHE A 112 -11.88 4.74 -7.06
N HIS A 113 -11.59 3.51 -7.51
CA HIS A 113 -10.78 3.28 -8.70
C HIS A 113 -11.38 4.00 -9.91
N VAL A 114 -10.77 5.11 -10.31
CA VAL A 114 -11.29 5.91 -11.42
C VAL A 114 -10.77 5.29 -12.72
N SER A 115 -11.65 4.62 -13.45
CA SER A 115 -11.34 3.99 -14.74
C SER A 115 -11.27 4.98 -15.90
N ASP A 116 -11.80 6.19 -15.72
CA ASP A 116 -11.85 7.24 -16.73
C ASP A 116 -11.30 8.53 -16.14
N ILE A 117 -9.98 8.70 -16.27
CA ILE A 117 -9.32 9.94 -15.89
C ILE A 117 -8.79 10.48 -17.21
N ARG A 118 -9.37 11.59 -17.68
CA ARG A 118 -8.66 12.47 -18.58
C ARG A 118 -7.37 12.83 -17.86
N ILE A 119 -6.28 12.14 -18.22
CA ILE A 119 -4.97 12.36 -17.63
C ILE A 119 -4.67 13.83 -17.91
N HIS A 120 -4.53 14.61 -16.84
CA HIS A 120 -4.22 16.02 -16.97
C HIS A 120 -2.86 16.14 -17.68
N GLU A 121 -2.73 17.02 -18.68
CA GLU A 121 -1.55 17.06 -19.56
C GLU A 121 -0.22 17.15 -18.79
N LEU A 122 -0.22 17.75 -17.60
CA LEU A 122 0.94 17.83 -16.71
C LEU A 122 1.45 16.46 -16.21
N LEU A 123 0.57 15.48 -16.04
CA LEU A 123 0.91 14.11 -15.58
C LEU A 123 1.34 13.19 -16.73
N THR A 124 1.33 13.68 -17.97
CA THR A 124 1.90 12.99 -19.14
C THR A 124 3.43 12.95 -19.05
N ASN A 125 4.05 13.93 -18.39
CA ASN A 125 5.49 13.96 -18.20
C ASN A 125 5.87 13.21 -16.89
N PRO A 126 6.60 12.09 -16.96
CA PRO A 126 6.93 11.28 -15.79
C PRO A 126 7.82 12.00 -14.77
N ILE A 127 8.60 13.01 -15.19
CA ILE A 127 9.44 13.82 -14.29
C ILE A 127 8.57 14.64 -13.33
N PHE A 128 7.39 15.09 -13.78
CA PHE A 128 6.48 15.84 -12.92
C PHE A 128 5.95 14.97 -11.77
N GLY A 129 5.65 13.69 -12.05
CA GLY A 129 5.25 12.72 -11.02
C GLY A 129 6.34 12.46 -9.98
N ILE A 130 7.61 12.48 -10.38
CA ILE A 130 8.75 12.34 -9.46
C ILE A 130 8.96 13.61 -8.63
N HIS A 131 8.79 14.81 -9.21
CA HIS A 131 9.04 16.07 -8.50
C HIS A 131 8.03 16.36 -7.37
N VAL A 132 6.78 15.95 -7.53
CA VAL A 132 5.72 16.21 -6.54
C VAL A 132 5.82 15.27 -5.32
N PHE A 133 6.61 14.20 -5.41
CA PHE A 133 6.79 13.19 -4.36
C PHE A 133 8.19 13.23 -3.75
#